data_AF-A0A833PH75-F1
#
_entry.id   AF-A0A833PH75-F1
#
_cell.length_a   1.000
_cell.length_b   1.000
_cell.length_c   1.000
_cell.angle_alpha   90.00
_cell.angle_beta   90.00
_cell.angle_gamma   90.00
#
_symmetry.space_group_name_H-M   'P 1'
#
loop_
_entity.id
_entity.type
_entity.pdbx_description
1 polymer ?
#
loop_
_entity_poly.entity_id
_entity_poly.type
_entity_poly.pdbx_seq_one_letter_code
_entity_poly.pdbx_strand_id
1 'polypeptide(L)'
;MTLDDAKKLLNCRFNYELADLLGITNAANAELNKIYQVFSLYFEKLKEINEIVKTGDEQKIISISKDTNMYIQNGMSLAAIMANLISTPLFKVKRNVHGDVFTDKDGHPEILVDDSGMQVLDIEGLENALKQTHEGFNGSNTNL
;
A
#
# COMPACT_ATOMS: atom_id res chain seq x y z
N MET A 1 -24.14 -36.10 0.40
CA MET A 1 -23.88 -34.87 1.16
C MET A 1 -25.20 -34.29 1.58
N THR A 2 -25.42 -34.02 2.86
CA THR A 2 -26.66 -33.39 3.34
C THR A 2 -26.58 -31.86 3.22
N LEU A 3 -27.72 -31.18 3.28
CA LEU A 3 -27.76 -29.71 3.32
C LEU A 3 -26.98 -29.14 4.51
N ASP A 4 -26.95 -29.87 5.63
CA ASP A 4 -26.22 -29.47 6.84
C ASP A 4 -24.70 -29.59 6.64
N ASP A 5 -24.25 -30.65 5.98
CA ASP A 5 -22.83 -30.83 5.63
C ASP A 5 -22.36 -29.72 4.67
N ALA A 6 -23.17 -29.37 3.67
CA ALA A 6 -22.87 -28.29 2.73
C ALA A 6 -22.76 -26.92 3.44
N LYS A 7 -23.66 -26.62 4.37
CA LYS A 7 -23.61 -25.38 5.17
C LYS A 7 -22.36 -25.32 6.05
N LYS A 8 -21.97 -26.43 6.67
CA LYS A 8 -20.74 -26.50 7.49
C LYS A 8 -19.49 -26.25 6.65
N LEU A 9 -19.38 -26.89 5.50
CA LEU A 9 -18.24 -26.70 4.59
C LEU A 9 -18.13 -25.25 4.10
N LEU A 10 -19.27 -24.64 3.73
CA LEU A 10 -19.31 -23.24 3.29
C LEU A 10 -18.85 -22.30 4.42
N ASN A 11 -19.35 -22.51 5.64
CA ASN A 11 -18.96 -21.69 6.79
C ASN A 11 -17.47 -21.85 7.15
N CYS A 12 -16.93 -23.07 7.11
CA CYS A 12 -15.49 -23.31 7.31
C CYS A 12 -14.65 -22.55 6.28
N ARG A 13 -15.06 -22.59 5.01
CA ARG A 13 -14.36 -21.88 3.93
C ARG A 13 -14.38 -20.36 4.13
N PHE A 14 -15.55 -19.77 4.39
CA PHE A 14 -15.67 -18.35 4.67
C PHE A 14 -14.77 -17.90 5.81
N ASN A 15 -14.72 -18.67 6.91
CA ASN A 15 -13.88 -18.32 8.05
C ASN A 15 -12.38 -18.38 7.73
N TYR A 16 -11.95 -19.28 6.86
CA TYR A 16 -10.55 -19.34 6.41
C TYR A 16 -10.19 -18.12 5.55
N GLU A 17 -11.00 -17.80 4.53
CA GLU A 17 -10.79 -16.62 3.68
C GLU A 17 -10.82 -15.31 4.49
N LEU A 18 -11.71 -15.21 5.49
CA LEU A 18 -11.75 -14.07 6.40
C LEU A 18 -10.49 -13.97 7.27
N ALA A 19 -9.97 -15.09 7.76
CA ALA A 19 -8.76 -15.11 8.57
C ALA A 19 -7.54 -14.62 7.77
N ASP A 20 -7.41 -15.06 6.51
CA ASP A 20 -6.34 -14.63 5.61
C ASP A 20 -6.44 -13.14 5.30
N LEU A 21 -7.63 -12.65 4.96
CA LEU A 21 -7.87 -11.23 4.70
C LEU A 21 -7.56 -10.36 5.92
N LEU A 22 -7.99 -10.79 7.11
CA LEU A 22 -7.69 -10.08 8.36
C LEU A 22 -6.19 -10.06 8.65
N GLY A 23 -5.49 -11.17 8.46
CA GLY A 23 -4.05 -11.27 8.66
C GLY A 23 -3.28 -10.27 7.80
N ILE A 24 -3.56 -10.25 6.50
CA ILE A 24 -2.92 -9.35 5.55
C ILE A 24 -3.26 -7.89 5.81
N THR A 25 -4.54 -7.58 6.05
CA THR A 25 -4.97 -6.20 6.30
C THR A 25 -4.31 -5.64 7.57
N ASN A 26 -4.17 -6.47 8.61
CA ASN A 26 -3.45 -6.08 9.83
C ASN A 26 -1.96 -5.84 9.56
N ALA A 27 -1.31 -6.69 8.76
CA ALA A 27 0.08 -6.50 8.37
C ALA A 27 0.28 -5.21 7.56
N ALA A 28 -0.59 -4.94 6.59
CA ALA A 28 -0.56 -3.71 5.78
C ALA A 28 -0.75 -2.47 6.64
N ASN A 29 -1.74 -2.47 7.53
CA ASN A 29 -1.96 -1.36 8.46
C ASN A 29 -0.75 -1.15 9.38
N ALA A 30 -0.12 -2.21 9.89
CA ALA A 30 1.04 -2.10 10.74
C ALA A 30 2.24 -1.48 10.00
N GLU A 31 2.53 -1.91 8.78
CA GLU A 31 3.62 -1.35 7.96
C GLU A 31 3.33 0.09 7.52
N LEU A 32 2.12 0.40 7.05
CA LEU A 32 1.72 1.76 6.69
C LEU A 32 1.88 2.72 7.87
N ASN A 33 1.47 2.31 9.08
CA ASN A 33 1.63 3.15 10.27
C ASN A 33 3.09 3.44 10.60
N LYS A 34 4.00 2.47 10.46
CA LYS A 34 5.45 2.69 10.69
C LYS A 34 6.00 3.71 9.69
N ILE A 35 5.69 3.54 8.41
CA ILE A 35 6.17 4.43 7.35
C ILE A 35 5.58 5.83 7.51
N TYR A 36 4.29 5.92 7.82
CA TYR A 36 3.59 7.18 8.02
C TYR A 36 4.18 8.00 9.17
N GLN A 37 4.63 7.37 10.25
CA GLN A 37 5.31 8.07 11.35
C GLN A 37 6.59 8.77 10.87
N VAL A 38 7.42 8.09 10.08
CA VAL A 38 8.66 8.69 9.53
C VAL A 38 8.35 9.74 8.47
N PHE A 39 7.39 9.46 7.58
CA PHE A 39 6.92 10.42 6.58
C PHE A 39 6.44 11.72 7.23
N SER A 40 5.71 11.62 8.35
CA SER A 40 5.21 12.79 9.07
C SER A 40 6.34 13.68 9.57
N LEU A 41 7.48 13.12 10.00
CA LEU A 41 8.65 13.91 10.41
C LEU A 41 9.22 14.74 9.25
N TYR A 42 9.35 14.14 8.07
CA TYR A 42 9.76 14.89 6.87
C TYR A 42 8.74 15.94 6.48
N PHE A 43 7.45 15.61 6.55
CA PHE A 43 6.40 16.57 6.23
C PHE A 43 6.42 17.79 7.16
N GLU A 44 6.61 17.61 8.47
CA GLU A 44 6.78 18.72 9.40
C GLU A 44 8.03 19.55 9.08
N LYS A 45 9.15 18.92 8.74
CA LYS A 45 10.36 19.64 8.31
C LYS A 45 10.12 20.49 7.06
N LEU A 46 9.35 20.00 6.10
CA LEU A 46 8.98 20.77 4.91
C LEU A 46 8.09 21.97 5.25
N LYS A 47 7.22 21.87 6.25
CA LYS A 47 6.45 23.03 6.74
C LYS A 47 7.38 24.08 7.36
N GLU A 48 8.33 23.67 8.20
CA GLU A 48 9.34 24.58 8.77
C GLU A 48 10.14 25.30 7.67
N ILE A 49 10.60 24.56 6.66
CA ILE A 49 11.32 25.09 5.50
C ILE A 49 10.46 26.11 4.75
N ASN A 50 9.19 25.80 4.52
CA ASN A 50 8.26 26.70 3.83
C ASN A 50 8.10 28.04 4.56
N GLU A 51 8.06 28.04 5.91
CA GLU A 51 8.04 29.28 6.68
C GLU A 51 9.33 30.09 6.52
N ILE A 52 10.50 29.44 6.46
CA ILE A 52 11.77 30.12 6.19
C ILE A 52 11.78 30.73 4.79
N VAL A 53 11.38 29.98 3.77
CA VAL A 53 11.35 30.45 2.37
C VAL A 53 10.46 31.68 2.21
N LYS A 54 9.31 31.73 2.88
CA LYS A 54 8.40 32.89 2.86
C LYS A 54 9.03 34.18 3.40
N THR A 55 10.07 34.09 4.24
CA THR A 55 10.76 35.29 4.76
C THR A 55 11.59 36.00 3.69
N GLY A 56 11.98 35.31 2.61
CA GLY A 56 12.86 35.85 1.57
C GLY A 56 14.31 36.06 2.01
N ASP A 57 14.71 35.57 3.19
CA ASP A 57 16.09 35.68 3.70
C ASP A 57 17.02 34.69 2.98
N GLU A 58 17.76 35.19 1.99
CA GLU A 58 18.63 34.40 1.14
C GLU A 58 19.69 33.60 1.92
N GLN A 59 20.24 34.17 3.00
CA GLN A 59 21.25 33.47 3.81
C GLN A 59 20.64 32.28 4.54
N LYS A 60 19.43 32.44 5.11
CA LYS A 60 18.72 31.33 5.76
C LYS A 60 18.34 30.25 4.75
N ILE A 61 17.86 30.63 3.56
CA ILE A 61 17.49 29.69 2.50
C ILE A 61 18.71 28.87 2.06
N ILE A 62 19.87 29.52 1.86
CA ILE A 62 21.12 28.84 1.52
C ILE A 62 21.52 27.87 2.65
N SER A 63 21.39 28.28 3.92
CA SER A 63 21.79 27.43 5.06
C SER A 63 21.01 26.12 5.19
N ILE A 64 19.75 26.08 4.71
CA ILE A 64 18.88 24.89 4.83
C ILE A 64 18.79 24.07 3.55
N SER A 65 19.35 24.55 2.43
CA SER A 65 19.09 23.99 1.09
C SER A 65 19.50 22.52 0.94
N LYS A 66 20.64 22.13 1.52
CA LYS A 66 21.14 20.76 1.43
C LYS A 66 20.20 19.76 2.12
N ASP A 67 19.79 20.06 3.34
CA ASP A 67 18.92 19.19 4.13
C ASP A 67 17.50 19.19 3.57
N THR A 68 17.05 20.33 3.03
CA THR A 68 15.76 20.48 2.35
C THR A 68 15.61 19.48 1.20
N ASN A 69 16.59 19.39 0.31
CA ASN A 69 16.53 18.47 -0.83
C ASN A 69 16.46 17.01 -0.38
N MET A 70 17.21 16.66 0.67
CA MET A 70 17.17 15.32 1.26
C MET A 70 15.79 15.01 1.84
N TYR A 71 15.18 15.94 2.59
CA TYR A 71 13.83 15.74 3.15
C TYR A 71 12.75 15.58 2.08
N ILE A 72 12.84 16.34 0.99
CA ILE A 72 11.92 16.21 -0.16
C ILE A 72 12.07 14.82 -0.78
N GLN A 73 13.30 14.39 -1.08
CA GLN A 73 13.57 13.09 -1.70
C GLN A 73 13.10 11.92 -0.83
N ASN A 74 13.39 11.98 0.47
CA ASN A 74 12.97 10.93 1.41
C ASN A 74 11.44 10.92 1.56
N GLY A 75 10.81 12.09 1.72
CA GLY A 75 9.35 12.21 1.82
C GLY A 75 8.63 11.67 0.59
N MET A 76 9.09 12.00 -0.62
CA MET A 76 8.52 11.48 -1.87
C MET A 76 8.69 9.96 -1.99
N SER A 77 9.86 9.42 -1.61
CA SER A 77 10.12 7.99 -1.66
C SER A 77 9.20 7.22 -0.72
N LEU A 78 9.03 7.69 0.52
CA LEU A 78 8.10 7.08 1.48
C LEU A 78 6.65 7.18 1.00
N ALA A 79 6.25 8.31 0.41
CA ALA A 79 4.91 8.47 -0.17
C ALA A 79 4.64 7.49 -1.31
N ALA A 80 5.63 7.28 -2.19
CA ALA A 80 5.53 6.32 -3.29
C ALA A 80 5.38 4.88 -2.78
N ILE A 81 6.14 4.51 -1.74
CA ILE A 81 6.04 3.19 -1.09
C ILE A 81 4.63 2.98 -0.51
N MET A 82 4.12 3.96 0.26
CA MET A 82 2.76 3.87 0.83
C MET A 82 1.69 3.79 -0.27
N ALA A 83 1.80 4.60 -1.32
CA ALA A 83 0.86 4.61 -2.44
C ALA A 83 0.81 3.25 -3.13
N ASN A 84 1.96 2.61 -3.36
CA ASN A 84 2.03 1.28 -3.97
C ASN A 84 1.24 0.25 -3.14
N LEU A 85 1.48 0.20 -1.82
CA LEU A 85 0.76 -0.73 -0.93
C LEU A 85 -0.75 -0.45 -0.89
N ILE A 86 -1.17 0.81 -0.74
CA ILE A 86 -2.59 1.18 -0.66
C ILE A 86 -3.32 0.93 -1.98
N SER A 87 -2.63 1.09 -3.11
CA SER A 87 -3.22 0.85 -4.45
C SER A 87 -3.28 -0.63 -4.84
N THR A 88 -2.76 -1.54 -4.02
CA THR A 88 -2.77 -2.98 -4.31
C THR A 88 -4.19 -3.52 -4.20
N PRO A 89 -4.75 -4.13 -5.27
CA PRO A 89 -6.09 -4.71 -5.24
C PRO A 89 -6.18 -5.86 -4.22
N LEU A 90 -7.30 -5.92 -3.49
CA LEU A 90 -7.56 -7.01 -2.55
C LEU A 90 -7.90 -8.35 -3.25
N PHE A 91 -8.54 -8.24 -4.42
CA PHE A 91 -8.99 -9.40 -5.20
C PHE A 91 -8.20 -9.52 -6.50
N LYS A 92 -8.02 -10.76 -6.97
CA LYS A 92 -7.40 -11.03 -8.26
C LYS A 92 -8.29 -10.47 -9.36
N VAL A 93 -7.71 -9.62 -10.21
CA VAL A 93 -8.37 -9.13 -11.42
C VAL A 93 -8.13 -10.08 -12.59
N LYS A 94 -9.12 -10.24 -13.47
CA LYS A 94 -8.97 -11.01 -14.71
C LYS A 94 -8.04 -10.27 -15.66
N ARG A 95 -7.14 -11.02 -16.31
CA ARG A 95 -6.17 -10.48 -17.27
C ARG A 95 -6.19 -11.27 -18.57
N ASN A 96 -5.92 -10.59 -19.68
CA ASN A 96 -5.74 -11.24 -20.98
C ASN A 96 -4.36 -11.92 -21.09
N VAL A 97 -4.09 -12.60 -22.20
CA VAL A 97 -2.80 -13.28 -22.46
C VAL A 97 -1.59 -12.33 -22.54
N HIS A 98 -1.83 -11.03 -22.71
CA HIS A 98 -0.83 -9.98 -22.74
C HIS A 98 -0.63 -9.29 -21.37
N GLY A 99 -1.46 -9.62 -20.37
CA GLY A 99 -1.40 -9.07 -19.01
C GLY A 99 -2.34 -7.89 -18.74
N ASP A 100 -3.08 -7.40 -19.75
CA ASP A 100 -4.01 -6.28 -19.58
C ASP A 100 -5.25 -6.72 -18.78
N VAL A 101 -5.75 -5.81 -17.96
CA VAL A 101 -6.93 -6.03 -17.12
C VAL A 101 -8.19 -6.03 -17.98
N PHE A 102 -9.02 -7.07 -17.86
CA PHE A 102 -10.36 -7.04 -18.45
C PHE A 102 -11.25 -6.05 -17.69
N THR A 103 -12.03 -5.27 -18.42
CA THR A 103 -12.99 -4.34 -17.83
C THR A 103 -14.41 -4.68 -18.24
N ASP A 104 -15.36 -4.43 -17.33
CA ASP A 104 -16.77 -4.52 -17.62
C ASP A 104 -17.24 -3.36 -18.53
N LYS A 105 -18.55 -3.28 -18.76
CA LYS A 105 -19.19 -2.28 -19.64
C LYS A 105 -19.05 -0.85 -19.12
N ASP A 106 -18.84 -0.69 -17.82
CA ASP A 106 -18.70 0.61 -17.15
C ASP A 106 -17.22 0.99 -16.97
N GLY A 107 -16.31 0.11 -17.41
CA GLY A 107 -14.86 0.33 -17.37
C GLY A 107 -14.21 -0.11 -16.04
N HIS A 108 -14.92 -0.85 -15.19
CA HIS A 108 -14.35 -1.36 -13.95
C HIS A 108 -13.61 -2.69 -14.18
N PRO A 109 -12.48 -2.94 -13.48
CA PRO A 109 -11.78 -4.22 -13.54
C PRO A 109 -12.69 -5.42 -13.20
N GLU A 110 -12.70 -6.43 -14.06
CA GLU A 110 -13.38 -7.68 -13.75
C GLU A 110 -12.60 -8.48 -12.71
N ILE A 111 -13.28 -8.89 -11.64
CA ILE A 111 -12.69 -9.71 -10.57
C ILE A 111 -12.78 -11.20 -10.95
N LEU A 112 -11.71 -11.95 -10.66
CA LEU A 112 -11.67 -13.39 -10.80
C LEU A 112 -12.59 -14.04 -9.75
N VAL A 113 -13.45 -14.93 -10.21
CA VAL A 113 -14.26 -15.79 -9.36
C VAL A 113 -13.82 -17.23 -9.53
N ASP A 114 -13.96 -18.01 -8.47
CA ASP A 114 -13.64 -19.43 -8.47
C ASP A 114 -14.82 -20.29 -9.00
N ASP A 115 -14.67 -21.61 -8.95
CA ASP A 115 -15.68 -22.58 -9.42
C ASP A 115 -17.02 -22.49 -8.65
N SER A 116 -17.02 -21.89 -7.46
CA SER A 116 -18.22 -21.66 -6.66
C SER A 116 -18.85 -20.28 -6.88
N GLY A 117 -18.26 -19.45 -7.74
CA GLY A 117 -18.69 -18.07 -8.00
C GLY A 117 -18.22 -17.07 -6.94
N MET A 118 -17.30 -17.46 -6.05
CA MET A 118 -16.75 -16.61 -5.00
C MET A 118 -15.55 -15.83 -5.52
N GLN A 119 -15.40 -14.57 -5.11
CA GLN A 119 -14.28 -13.73 -5.51
C GLN A 119 -12.96 -14.26 -4.92
N VAL A 120 -11.91 -14.29 -5.74
CA VAL A 120 -10.60 -14.82 -5.35
C VAL A 120 -9.73 -13.70 -4.79
N LEU A 121 -9.25 -13.85 -3.55
CA LEU A 121 -8.30 -12.94 -2.92
C LEU A 121 -6.93 -12.98 -3.62
N ASP A 122 -6.29 -11.82 -3.77
CA ASP A 122 -4.92 -11.73 -4.31
C ASP A 122 -3.87 -11.79 -3.20
N ILE A 123 -3.87 -12.90 -2.45
CA ILE A 123 -2.95 -13.12 -1.33
C ILE A 123 -1.49 -12.92 -1.78
N GLU A 124 -1.11 -13.52 -2.91
CA GLU A 124 0.25 -13.40 -3.47
C GLU A 124 0.60 -11.96 -3.84
N GLY A 125 -0.32 -11.23 -4.48
CA GLY A 125 -0.13 -9.81 -4.83
C GLY A 125 0.05 -8.94 -3.60
N LEU A 126 -0.78 -9.16 -2.57
CA LEU A 126 -0.72 -8.43 -1.30
C LEU A 126 0.56 -8.74 -0.51
N GLU A 127 0.95 -10.01 -0.42
CA GLU A 127 2.21 -10.43 0.23
C GLU A 127 3.42 -9.84 -0.49
N ASN A 128 3.42 -9.84 -1.82
CA ASN A 128 4.49 -9.23 -2.61
C ASN A 128 4.54 -7.71 -2.40
N ALA A 129 3.39 -7.02 -2.40
CA ALA A 129 3.31 -5.59 -2.13
C ALA A 129 3.83 -5.26 -0.71
N LEU A 130 3.49 -6.07 0.29
CA LEU A 130 4.00 -5.95 1.65
C LEU A 130 5.51 -6.16 1.72
N LYS A 131 6.03 -7.19 1.05
CA LYS A 131 7.47 -7.46 0.99
C LYS A 131 8.23 -6.30 0.35
N GLN A 132 7.78 -5.83 -0.81
CA GLN A 132 8.40 -4.68 -1.49
C GLN A 132 8.33 -3.41 -0.64
N THR A 133 7.22 -3.21 0.08
CA THR A 133 7.06 -2.09 1.02
C THR A 133 8.08 -2.16 2.14
N HIS A 134 8.22 -3.33 2.77
CA HIS A 134 9.19 -3.55 3.84
C HIS A 134 10.64 -3.37 3.37
N GLU A 135 10.99 -3.93 2.23
CA GLU A 135 12.32 -3.80 1.62
C GLU A 135 12.61 -2.35 1.22
N GLY A 136 11.65 -1.66 0.60
CA GLY A 136 11.77 -0.26 0.22
C GLY A 136 11.95 0.65 1.43
N PHE A 137 11.22 0.40 2.52
CA PHE A 137 11.36 1.16 3.76
C PHE A 137 12.74 0.94 4.42
N ASN A 138 13.18 -0.31 4.57
CA ASN A 138 14.49 -0.62 5.15
C ASN A 138 15.66 -0.10 4.29
N GLY A 139 15.54 -0.20 2.96
CA GLY A 139 16.51 0.32 2.01
C GLY A 139 16.56 1.85 1.98
N SER A 140 15.48 2.52 2.41
CA SER A 140 15.44 3.97 2.54
C SER A 140 16.21 4.49 3.76
N ASN A 141 16.74 3.58 4.62
CA ASN A 141 17.46 3.81 5.88
C ASN A 141 17.76 5.29 6.13
N THR A 142 16.74 5.95 6.66
CA THR A 142 16.61 7.38 6.75
C THR A 142 17.45 7.84 7.93
N ASN A 143 18.69 8.27 7.67
CA ASN A 143 19.44 9.06 8.64
C ASN A 143 18.63 10.34 8.91
N LEU A 144 17.91 10.35 10.03
CA LEU A 144 17.38 11.54 10.67
C LEU A 144 18.47 12.13 11.56
#